data_AF-A0A3P7J2R0-F1
#
_entry.id   AF-A0A3P7J2R0-F1
#
_cell.length_a   1.000
_cell.length_b   1.000
_cell.length_c   1.000
_cell.angle_alpha   90.00
_cell.angle_beta   90.00
_cell.angle_gamma   90.00
#
_symmetry.space_group_name_H-M   'P 1'
#
loop_
_entity.id
_entity.type
_entity.pdbx_description
1 polymer ?
#
loop_
_entity_poly.entity_id
_entity_poly.type
_entity_poly.pdbx_seq_one_letter_code
_entity_poly.pdbx_strand_id
1 'polypeptide(L)'
;MGDYESRRGFEVIQDLRMWIRGPSIEVKRMAENIGAEYNYDSDVYEISCDAKFPDFNIFVDNKILAITYDKLIIELDGDPCVLALVPINDDVNATQWYIGAPFLRQYCTVFDVRRKRLSFAKVKPIESNTTTTPWTRRTRTRKTSTTSLSTRTT
;
A
#
# COMPACT_ATOMS: atom_id res chain seq x y z
N MET A 1 -10.79 8.03 -9.36
CA MET A 1 -11.57 7.20 -8.40
C MET A 1 -13.03 7.42 -8.75
N GLY A 2 -13.76 6.38 -9.13
CA GLY A 2 -14.98 6.61 -9.93
C GLY A 2 -14.63 7.26 -11.26
N ASP A 3 -15.41 8.27 -11.65
CA ASP A 3 -15.18 9.17 -12.79
C ASP A 3 -14.26 10.37 -12.45
N TYR A 4 -13.83 10.54 -11.21
CA TYR A 4 -12.92 11.62 -10.82
C TYR A 4 -11.48 11.37 -11.30
N GLU A 5 -10.90 12.36 -12.00
CA GLU A 5 -9.50 12.40 -12.45
C GLU A 5 -8.89 13.79 -12.13
N SER A 6 -7.66 13.82 -11.61
CA SER A 6 -6.87 15.04 -11.45
C SER A 6 -5.54 14.93 -12.19
N ARG A 7 -5.20 15.96 -12.97
CA ARG A 7 -3.94 16.04 -13.74
C ARG A 7 -2.88 16.91 -13.09
N ARG A 8 -3.17 17.45 -11.90
CA ARG A 8 -2.23 18.27 -11.14
C ARG A 8 -1.11 17.40 -10.57
N GLY A 9 0.11 17.94 -10.49
CA GLY A 9 1.22 17.31 -9.76
C GLY A 9 1.07 17.48 -8.24
N PHE A 10 1.33 16.42 -7.49
CA PHE A 10 1.26 16.41 -6.03
C PHE A 10 2.53 15.79 -5.43
N GLU A 11 2.88 16.21 -4.22
CA GLU A 11 3.88 15.51 -3.40
C GLU A 11 3.23 14.30 -2.72
N VAL A 12 3.92 13.16 -2.72
CA VAL A 12 3.41 11.91 -2.16
C VAL A 12 4.37 11.38 -1.12
N ILE A 13 3.90 11.24 0.11
CA ILE A 13 4.62 10.82 1.30
C ILE A 13 4.11 9.44 1.72
N GLN A 14 5.00 8.54 2.09
CA GLN A 14 4.62 7.25 2.64
C GLN A 14 4.46 7.34 4.17
N ASP A 15 3.21 7.29 4.66
CA ASP A 15 2.84 7.60 6.05
C ASP A 15 2.81 6.36 6.97
N LEU A 16 2.72 5.16 6.39
CA LEU A 16 2.65 3.87 7.10
C LEU A 16 1.51 3.74 8.15
N ARG A 17 0.62 4.73 8.25
CA ARG A 17 -0.57 4.74 9.11
C ARG A 17 -1.74 4.01 8.46
N MET A 18 -2.87 3.89 9.15
CA MET A 18 -4.04 3.13 8.67
C MET A 18 -4.73 3.75 7.45
N TRP A 19 -4.63 5.07 7.26
CA TRP A 19 -5.38 5.82 6.24
C TRP A 19 -4.50 6.24 5.06
N ILE A 20 -5.12 6.44 3.89
CA ILE A 20 -4.59 7.38 2.90
C ILE A 20 -5.12 8.77 3.26
N ARG A 21 -4.24 9.76 3.39
CA ARG A 21 -4.64 11.16 3.61
C ARG A 21 -4.35 11.99 2.37
N GLY A 22 -5.22 12.92 2.03
CA GLY A 22 -5.04 13.78 0.86
C GLY A 22 -5.64 15.16 1.03
N PRO A 23 -5.44 16.04 0.01
CA PRO A 23 -6.05 17.36 -0.04
C PRO A 23 -7.57 17.24 0.13
N SER A 24 -8.13 18.01 1.07
CA SER A 24 -9.52 17.80 1.52
C SER A 24 -10.55 17.94 0.40
N ILE A 25 -10.32 18.86 -0.55
CA ILE A 25 -11.18 19.03 -1.73
C ILE A 25 -11.16 17.80 -2.63
N GLU A 26 -9.99 17.21 -2.85
CA GLU A 26 -9.83 16.08 -3.76
C GLU A 26 -10.37 14.80 -3.12
N VAL A 27 -10.11 14.58 -1.82
CA VAL A 27 -10.70 13.47 -1.06
C VAL A 27 -12.22 13.56 -1.05
N LYS A 28 -12.77 14.75 -0.79
CA LYS A 28 -14.23 14.97 -0.81
C LYS A 28 -14.85 14.59 -2.14
N ARG A 29 -14.27 15.09 -3.26
CA ARG A 29 -14.77 14.78 -4.60
C ARG A 29 -14.69 13.28 -4.93
N MET A 30 -13.61 12.62 -4.52
CA MET A 30 -13.47 11.18 -4.70
C MET A 30 -14.52 10.41 -3.91
N ALA A 31 -14.77 10.79 -2.65
CA ALA A 31 -15.77 10.17 -1.79
C ALA A 31 -17.19 10.36 -2.34
N GLU A 32 -17.55 11.57 -2.75
CA GLU A 32 -18.85 11.87 -3.38
C GLU A 32 -19.08 11.02 -4.64
N ASN A 33 -18.07 10.88 -5.49
CA ASN A 33 -18.19 10.13 -6.75
C ASN A 33 -18.33 8.61 -6.58
N ILE A 34 -17.98 8.06 -5.41
CA ILE A 34 -18.20 6.65 -5.10
C ILE A 34 -19.37 6.42 -4.15
N GLY A 35 -20.12 7.48 -3.81
CA GLY A 35 -21.27 7.42 -2.91
C GLY A 35 -20.92 7.25 -1.43
N ALA A 36 -19.72 7.67 -1.01
CA ALA A 36 -19.35 7.71 0.40
C ALA A 36 -19.80 9.03 1.05
N GLU A 37 -20.26 8.96 2.30
CA GLU A 37 -20.82 10.08 3.04
C GLU A 37 -19.92 10.46 4.21
N TYR A 38 -19.76 11.77 4.47
CA TYR A 38 -18.91 12.23 5.57
C TYR A 38 -19.65 12.15 6.90
N ASN A 39 -19.08 11.44 7.87
CA ASN A 39 -19.56 11.43 9.25
C ASN A 39 -18.75 12.44 10.09
N TYR A 40 -19.43 13.48 10.56
CA TYR A 40 -18.84 14.57 11.34
C TYR A 40 -18.47 14.19 12.79
N ASP A 41 -19.08 13.14 13.35
CA ASP A 41 -18.78 12.71 14.72
C ASP A 41 -17.47 11.91 14.78
N SER A 42 -17.16 11.19 13.71
CA SER A 42 -15.97 10.33 13.59
C SER A 42 -14.89 10.87 12.66
N ASP A 43 -15.15 11.99 11.98
CA ASP A 43 -14.24 12.65 11.01
C ASP A 43 -13.73 11.71 9.91
N VAL A 44 -14.58 10.79 9.45
CA VAL A 44 -14.28 9.83 8.38
C VAL A 44 -15.43 9.74 7.37
N TYR A 45 -15.14 9.16 6.21
CA TYR A 45 -16.15 8.84 5.21
C TYR A 45 -16.70 7.44 5.44
N GLU A 46 -18.01 7.32 5.59
CA GLU A 46 -18.74 6.06 5.63
C GLU A 46 -19.11 5.61 4.22
N ILE A 47 -19.06 4.31 3.99
CA ILE A 47 -19.37 3.69 2.70
C ILE A 47 -19.98 2.31 2.94
N SER A 48 -20.86 1.86 2.05
CA SER A 48 -21.37 0.49 2.11
C SER A 48 -20.22 -0.52 2.08
N CYS A 49 -20.27 -1.54 2.95
CA CYS A 49 -19.28 -2.62 2.95
C CYS A 49 -19.22 -3.41 1.63
N ASP A 50 -20.33 -3.46 0.88
CA ASP A 50 -20.44 -4.14 -0.41
C ASP A 50 -20.13 -3.24 -1.62
N ALA A 51 -19.70 -1.99 -1.37
CA ALA A 51 -19.45 -1.02 -2.42
C ALA A 51 -18.39 -1.53 -3.43
N LYS A 52 -18.67 -1.30 -4.71
CA LYS A 52 -17.73 -1.59 -5.82
C LYS A 52 -17.51 -0.32 -6.61
N PHE A 53 -16.27 0.12 -6.67
CA PHE A 53 -15.85 1.31 -7.38
C PHE A 53 -14.51 1.08 -8.06
N PRO A 54 -14.11 1.92 -9.03
CA PRO A 54 -12.81 1.84 -9.66
C PRO A 54 -11.66 2.04 -8.68
N ASP A 55 -10.55 1.36 -8.92
CA ASP A 55 -9.32 1.44 -8.13
C ASP A 55 -8.80 2.88 -8.00
N PHE A 56 -8.13 3.16 -6.88
CA PHE A 56 -7.38 4.41 -6.69
C PHE A 56 -6.03 4.29 -7.39
N ASN A 57 -5.88 4.99 -8.51
CA ASN A 57 -4.69 4.94 -9.34
C ASN A 57 -3.75 6.10 -9.07
N ILE A 58 -2.50 5.77 -8.73
CA ILE A 58 -1.39 6.73 -8.64
C ILE A 58 -0.54 6.59 -9.90
N PHE A 59 -0.42 7.68 -10.65
CA PHE A 59 0.39 7.75 -11.86
C PHE A 59 1.79 8.28 -11.52
N VAL A 60 2.82 7.49 -11.82
CA VAL A 60 4.22 7.86 -11.64
C VAL A 60 4.95 7.58 -12.94
N ASP A 61 5.34 8.63 -13.66
CA ASP A 61 5.88 8.55 -15.01
C ASP A 61 4.97 7.68 -15.92
N ASN A 62 5.51 6.58 -16.46
CA ASN A 62 4.80 5.63 -17.33
C ASN A 62 4.26 4.40 -16.55
N LYS A 63 4.14 4.48 -15.23
CA LYS A 63 3.69 3.39 -14.36
C LYS A 63 2.42 3.80 -13.60
N ILE A 64 1.56 2.81 -13.37
CA ILE A 64 0.35 2.95 -12.56
C ILE A 64 0.49 2.05 -11.34
N LEU A 65 0.37 2.65 -10.16
CA LEU A 65 0.24 1.95 -8.89
C LEU A 65 -1.23 2.02 -8.47
N ALA A 66 -1.95 0.93 -8.71
CA ALA A 66 -3.38 0.82 -8.43
C ALA A 66 -3.61 0.25 -7.04
N ILE A 67 -4.40 0.94 -6.23
CA ILE A 67 -4.91 0.44 -4.96
C ILE A 67 -6.33 -0.03 -5.20
N THR A 68 -6.59 -1.32 -5.02
CA THR A 68 -7.88 -1.91 -5.35
C THR A 68 -8.95 -1.46 -4.36
N TYR A 69 -10.20 -1.32 -4.84
CA TYR A 69 -11.30 -0.81 -4.03
C TYR A 69 -11.51 -1.57 -2.71
N ASP A 70 -11.32 -2.89 -2.71
CA ASP A 70 -11.44 -3.75 -1.53
C ASP A 70 -10.38 -3.46 -0.45
N LYS A 71 -9.29 -2.77 -0.80
CA LYS A 71 -8.27 -2.31 0.16
C LYS A 71 -8.55 -0.92 0.71
N LEU A 72 -9.53 -0.24 0.13
CA LEU A 72 -10.02 1.08 0.51
C LEU A 72 -11.31 0.99 1.35
N ILE A 73 -11.88 -0.18 1.54
CA ILE A 73 -13.00 -0.41 2.46
C ILE A 73 -12.43 -0.99 3.75
N ILE A 74 -12.73 -0.35 4.88
CA ILE A 74 -12.38 -0.82 6.22
C ILE A 74 -13.67 -1.30 6.89
N GLU A 75 -13.73 -2.60 7.12
CA GLU A 75 -14.80 -3.22 7.92
C GLU A 75 -14.60 -2.86 9.39
N LEU A 76 -15.61 -2.21 9.96
CA LEU A 76 -15.81 -2.09 11.40
C LEU A 76 -16.84 -3.16 11.82
N ASP A 77 -17.15 -3.26 13.11
CA ASP A 77 -18.17 -4.20 13.60
C ASP A 77 -19.56 -3.80 13.06
N GLY A 78 -19.92 -4.30 11.87
CA GLY A 78 -21.19 -4.01 11.18
C GLY A 78 -21.07 -3.06 9.99
N ASP A 79 -22.23 -2.60 9.50
CA ASP A 79 -22.38 -1.57 8.45
C ASP A 79 -22.91 -0.28 9.14
N PRO A 80 -22.43 0.93 8.79
CA PRO A 80 -21.57 1.26 7.65
C PRO A 80 -20.09 0.88 7.82
N CYS A 81 -19.44 0.51 6.72
CA CYS A 81 -17.98 0.45 6.63
C CYS A 81 -17.38 1.86 6.50
N VAL A 82 -16.06 1.97 6.66
CA VAL A 82 -15.34 3.24 6.53
C VAL A 82 -14.41 3.22 5.33
N LEU A 83 -14.40 4.31 4.56
CA LEU A 83 -13.47 4.52 3.46
C LEU A 83 -12.07 4.82 4.01
N ALA A 84 -11.07 4.10 3.54
CA ALA A 84 -9.67 4.25 3.92
C ALA A 84 -8.99 5.52 3.37
N LEU A 85 -9.77 6.56 3.08
CA LEU A 85 -9.35 7.82 2.47
C LEU A 85 -9.89 8.98 3.32
N VAL A 86 -9.01 9.77 3.92
CA VAL A 86 -9.38 10.85 4.84
C VAL A 86 -8.76 12.20 4.42
N PRO A 87 -9.43 13.32 4.69
CA PRO A 87 -8.90 14.64 4.41
C PRO A 87 -7.73 15.00 5.35
N ILE A 88 -6.86 15.90 4.89
CA ILE A 88 -5.90 16.61 5.75
C ILE A 88 -6.63 17.80 6.36
N ASN A 89 -7.17 17.63 7.56
CA ASN A 89 -8.04 18.63 8.19
C ASN A 89 -7.30 19.88 8.70
N ASP A 90 -6.00 19.77 8.97
CA ASP A 90 -5.23 20.87 9.56
C ASP A 90 -4.83 21.95 8.53
N ASP A 91 -4.93 21.66 7.23
CA ASP A 91 -4.54 22.57 6.16
C ASP A 91 -5.37 22.36 4.89
N VAL A 92 -6.30 23.29 4.63
CA VAL A 92 -7.14 23.30 3.42
C VAL A 92 -6.35 23.50 2.13
N ASN A 93 -5.13 24.04 2.21
CA ASN A 93 -4.23 24.24 1.07
C ASN A 93 -3.21 23.10 0.93
N ALA A 94 -3.34 22.03 1.72
CA ALA A 94 -2.46 20.87 1.60
C ALA A 94 -2.49 20.32 0.18
N THR A 95 -1.32 20.13 -0.41
CA THR A 95 -1.15 19.53 -1.75
C THR A 95 -0.45 18.18 -1.68
N GLN A 96 -0.29 17.64 -0.47
CA GLN A 96 0.45 16.41 -0.23
C GLN A 96 -0.53 15.25 -0.08
N TRP A 97 -0.11 14.09 -0.57
CA TRP A 97 -0.77 12.81 -0.30
C TRP A 97 0.08 12.01 0.68
N TYR A 98 -0.57 11.39 1.65
CA TYR A 98 0.03 10.50 2.63
C TYR A 98 -0.53 9.10 2.38
N ILE A 99 0.29 8.20 1.86
CA ILE A 99 -0.15 6.86 1.47
C ILE A 99 0.13 5.89 2.62
N GLY A 100 -0.92 5.32 3.21
CA GLY A 100 -0.84 4.42 4.37
C GLY A 100 -1.10 2.95 4.05
N ALA A 101 -1.77 2.28 4.98
CA ALA A 101 -1.98 0.84 5.03
C ALA A 101 -2.65 0.24 3.79
N PRO A 102 -3.64 0.88 3.13
CA PRO A 102 -4.23 0.34 1.91
C PRO A 102 -3.18 0.01 0.84
N PHE A 103 -2.21 0.89 0.66
CA PHE A 103 -1.10 0.68 -0.27
C PHE A 103 -0.14 -0.41 0.22
N LEU A 104 0.23 -0.39 1.50
CA LEU A 104 1.13 -1.39 2.08
C LEU A 104 0.58 -2.82 2.03
N ARG A 105 -0.75 -2.97 2.08
CA ARG A 105 -1.41 -4.28 1.92
C ARG A 105 -1.23 -4.86 0.52
N GLN A 106 -0.95 -4.03 -0.50
CA GLN A 106 -0.79 -4.46 -1.89
C GLN A 106 0.64 -4.36 -2.40
N TYR A 107 1.47 -3.50 -1.80
CA TYR A 107 2.82 -3.21 -2.25
C TYR A 107 3.82 -3.31 -1.10
N CYS A 108 4.84 -4.14 -1.30
CA CYS A 108 6.06 -4.10 -0.51
C CYS A 108 6.87 -2.86 -0.91
N THR A 109 7.22 -2.02 0.05
CA THR A 109 8.12 -0.88 -0.15
C THR A 109 9.54 -1.22 0.27
N VAL A 110 10.51 -0.92 -0.60
CA VAL A 110 11.93 -0.89 -0.26
C VAL A 110 12.40 0.55 -0.12
N PHE A 111 12.90 0.88 1.07
CA PHE A 111 13.54 2.16 1.36
C PHE A 111 15.05 2.07 1.07
N ASP A 112 15.47 2.47 -0.12
CA ASP A 112 16.90 2.54 -0.48
C ASP A 112 17.45 3.91 -0.07
N VAL A 113 17.72 4.07 1.23
CA VAL A 113 18.19 5.32 1.84
C VAL A 113 19.49 5.81 1.18
N ARG A 114 20.40 4.89 0.85
CA ARG A 114 21.69 5.22 0.21
C ARG A 114 21.48 5.90 -1.15
N ARG A 115 20.53 5.42 -1.95
CA ARG A 115 20.20 5.98 -3.26
C ARG A 115 19.03 6.97 -3.22
N LYS A 116 18.49 7.28 -2.04
CA LYS A 116 17.37 8.20 -1.82
C LYS A 116 16.17 7.89 -2.71
N ARG A 117 15.77 6.62 -2.78
CA ARG A 117 14.64 6.18 -3.60
C ARG A 117 13.75 5.18 -2.90
N LEU A 118 12.51 5.14 -3.33
CA LEU A 118 11.56 4.10 -3.01
C LEU A 118 11.40 3.15 -4.19
N SER A 119 11.28 1.87 -3.90
CA SER A 119 10.89 0.86 -4.89
C SER A 119 9.68 0.11 -4.38
N PHE A 120 8.74 -0.18 -5.28
CA PHE A 120 7.51 -0.89 -4.96
C PHE A 120 7.43 -2.20 -5.72
N ALA A 121 6.98 -3.25 -5.06
CA ALA A 121 6.68 -4.54 -5.66
C ALA A 121 5.33 -5.04 -5.17
N LYS A 122 4.51 -5.65 -6.03
CA LYS A 122 3.25 -6.26 -5.59
C LYS A 122 3.52 -7.35 -4.55
N VAL A 123 2.70 -7.37 -3.51
CA VAL A 123 2.72 -8.42 -2.48
C VAL A 123 2.37 -9.75 -3.12
N LYS A 124 3.06 -10.82 -2.70
CA LYS A 124 2.71 -12.18 -3.11
C LYS A 124 1.46 -12.62 -2.35
N PRO A 125 0.40 -13.12 -3.03
CA PRO A 125 -0.71 -13.77 -2.35
C PRO A 125 -0.19 -14.90 -1.46
N ILE A 126 -0.83 -15.10 -0.31
CA ILE A 126 -0.56 -16.27 0.53
C ILE A 126 -1.11 -17.50 -0.24
N GLU A 127 -0.23 -18.37 -0.70
CA GLU A 127 -0.63 -19.66 -1.26
C GLU A 127 -1.12 -20.57 -0.12
N SER A 128 -2.42 -20.91 -0.11
CA SER A 128 -3.07 -21.71 0.93
C SER A 128 -2.73 -23.21 0.89
N ASN A 129 -1.97 -23.67 -0.10
CA ASN A 129 -1.61 -25.08 -0.25
C ASN A 129 -0.28 -25.46 0.41
N THR A 130 0.01 -24.92 1.59
CA THR A 130 1.10 -25.47 2.41
C THR A 130 0.53 -26.64 3.22
N THR A 131 0.45 -27.82 2.59
CA THR A 131 0.52 -29.09 3.31
C THR A 131 1.66 -28.97 4.31
N THR A 132 1.38 -29.09 5.61
CA THR A 132 2.34 -29.12 6.70
C THR A 132 3.51 -30.02 6.32
N THR A 133 4.57 -29.43 5.77
CA THR A 133 5.83 -30.13 5.59
C THR A 133 6.49 -30.07 6.96
N PRO A 134 6.68 -31.21 7.65
CA PRO A 134 7.33 -31.22 8.95
C PRO A 134 8.66 -30.49 8.83
N TRP A 135 8.97 -29.67 9.83
CA TRP A 135 10.20 -28.89 9.91
C TRP A 135 11.41 -29.84 10.01
N THR A 136 11.85 -30.43 8.90
CA THR A 136 13.16 -31.09 8.86
C THR A 136 14.20 -29.99 8.91
N ARG A 137 14.79 -29.84 10.10
CA ARG A 137 15.96 -29.02 10.39
C ARG A 137 16.98 -29.26 9.27
N ARG A 138 17.17 -28.30 8.36
CA ARG A 138 18.29 -28.34 7.43
C ARG A 138 19.56 -28.18 8.27
N THR A 139 20.22 -29.28 8.62
CA THR A 139 21.61 -29.24 9.06
C THR A 139 22.42 -28.66 7.93
N ARG A 140 22.92 -27.44 8.13
CA ARG A 140 23.83 -26.76 7.23
C ARG A 140 25.15 -27.52 7.22
N THR A 141 25.31 -28.48 6.31
CA THR A 141 26.61 -29.10 6.05
C THR A 141 27.53 -28.04 5.48
N ARG A 142 28.47 -27.58 6.29
CA ARG A 142 29.54 -26.67 5.88
C ARG A 142 30.43 -27.45 4.91
N LYS A 143 30.37 -27.15 3.60
CA LYS A 143 31.37 -27.65 2.65
C LYS A 143 32.71 -27.01 3.03
N THR A 144 33.59 -27.82 3.61
CA THR A 144 34.98 -27.42 3.86
C THR A 144 35.74 -27.63 2.55
N SER A 145 36.01 -26.55 1.83
CA SER A 145 36.90 -26.59 0.67
C SER A 145 38.32 -26.86 1.17
N THR A 146 38.83 -28.06 0.90
CA THR A 146 40.23 -28.40 1.18
C THR A 146 41.07 -27.90 0.01
N THR A 147 41.83 -26.83 0.24
CA THR A 147 42.85 -26.35 -0.72
C THR A 147 44.06 -27.27 -0.59
N SER A 148 44.28 -28.17 -1.55
CA SER A 148 45.52 -28.95 -1.63
C SER A 148 46.65 -28.07 -2.15
N LEU A 149 47.67 -27.86 -1.32
CA LEU A 149 48.91 -27.19 -1.66
C LEU A 149 49.75 -28.12 -2.54
N SER A 150 50.01 -27.76 -3.80
CA SER A 150 50.92 -28.50 -4.67
C SER A 150 52.35 -28.02 -4.42
N THR A 151 53.19 -28.88 -3.84
CA THR A 151 54.64 -28.67 -3.70
C THR A 151 55.33 -28.90 -5.05
N ARG A 152 56.03 -27.87 -5.50
CA ARG A 152 56.89 -27.86 -6.68
C ARG A 152 58.29 -28.33 -6.26
N THR A 153 58.76 -29.44 -6.82
CA THR A 153 60.16 -29.87 -6.66
C THR A 153 60.91 -29.61 -7.97
N THR A 154 62.11 -29.08 -7.79
CA THR A 154 63.17 -28.70 -8.75
C THR A 154 63.57 -29.78 -9.73
#